data_AF-A0A7S9S805-F1
#
_entry.id   AF-A0A7S9S805-F1
#
_cell.length_a   1.000
_cell.length_b   1.000
_cell.length_c   1.000
_cell.angle_alpha   90.00
_cell.angle_beta   90.00
_cell.angle_gamma   90.00
#
_symmetry.space_group_name_H-M   'P 1'
#
loop_
_entity.id
_entity.type
_entity.pdbx_description
1 polymer ?
#
loop_
_entity_poly.entity_id
_entity_poly.type
_entity_poly.pdbx_seq_one_letter_code
_entity_poly.pdbx_strand_id
1 'polypeptide(L)'
;MKKIGRISALNTRVVRQNLATSMSLLIGKERFSGVFSPEIEKYEVGDLVKIKYKKVGFLNKIETIRLIATNRENSDLYERLKNLFYLIMFLYFSLFLVMVIYYGVLKNFSIIGAILALCAVWLLNTVVRVVYYQFLIFRYFIFG
;
A
#
# COMPACT_ATOMS: atom_id res chain seq x y z
N MET A 1 -7.75 -14.52 -4.93
CA MET A 1 -8.29 -13.32 -4.27
C MET A 1 -7.15 -12.44 -3.75
N LYS A 2 -7.38 -11.15 -3.48
CA LYS A 2 -6.37 -10.22 -2.95
C LYS A 2 -6.91 -9.56 -1.68
N LYS A 3 -6.05 -9.35 -0.68
CA LYS A 3 -6.38 -8.58 0.53
C LYS A 3 -5.18 -7.73 0.94
N ILE A 4 -5.47 -6.54 1.46
CA ILE A 4 -4.49 -5.65 2.07
C ILE A 4 -4.90 -5.45 3.52
N GLY A 5 -3.94 -5.47 4.43
CA GLY A 5 -4.19 -5.09 5.80
C GLY A 5 -3.00 -5.33 6.70
N ARG A 6 -3.17 -4.90 7.95
CA ARG A 6 -2.15 -5.01 8.99
C ARG A 6 -2.11 -6.42 9.56
N ILE A 7 -0.91 -6.95 9.78
CA ILE A 7 -0.71 -8.21 10.50
C ILE A 7 -1.06 -7.97 11.98
N SER A 8 -2.17 -8.54 12.44
CA SER A 8 -2.61 -8.45 13.84
C SER A 8 -1.95 -9.52 14.71
N ALA A 9 -1.64 -10.67 14.14
CA ALA A 9 -0.91 -11.76 14.79
C ALA A 9 -0.12 -12.54 13.75
N LEU A 10 1.08 -12.98 14.11
CA LEU A 10 1.96 -13.74 13.26
C LEU A 10 2.49 -14.96 14.03
N ASN A 11 2.28 -16.15 13.47
CA ASN A 11 2.87 -17.38 13.97
C ASN A 11 3.67 -18.03 12.84
N THR A 12 4.97 -18.17 13.05
CA THR A 12 5.88 -18.89 12.16
C THR A 12 6.33 -20.18 12.84
N ARG A 13 6.42 -21.26 12.08
CA ARG A 13 7.00 -22.52 12.55
C ARG A 13 7.85 -23.11 11.45
N VAL A 14 9.13 -23.28 11.75
CA VAL A 14 10.12 -23.89 10.86
C VAL A 14 9.86 -25.39 10.80
N VAL A 15 9.60 -25.90 9.59
CA VAL A 15 9.42 -27.32 9.32
C VAL A 15 10.78 -27.87 8.85
N ARG A 16 11.57 -28.37 9.81
CA ARG A 16 12.96 -28.83 9.58
C ARG A 16 13.09 -29.86 8.46
N GLN A 17 12.09 -30.70 8.25
CA GLN A 17 12.12 -31.75 7.21
C GLN A 17 12.09 -31.21 5.77
N ASN A 18 11.48 -30.05 5.53
CA ASN A 18 11.25 -29.53 4.19
C ASN A 18 11.97 -28.20 3.90
N LEU A 19 12.86 -27.76 4.79
CA LEU A 19 13.51 -26.43 4.73
C LEU A 19 12.48 -25.33 4.41
N ALA A 20 11.31 -25.38 5.07
CA ALA A 20 10.19 -24.51 4.78
C ALA A 20 9.60 -23.96 6.08
N THR A 21 9.16 -22.70 6.04
CA THR A 21 8.51 -22.05 7.17
C THR A 21 7.01 -22.02 6.93
N SER A 22 6.28 -22.70 7.80
CA SER A 22 4.82 -22.55 7.85
C SER A 22 4.50 -21.24 8.56
N MET A 23 3.64 -20.43 7.97
CA MET A 23 3.26 -19.12 8.48
C MET A 23 1.74 -19.04 8.54
N SER A 24 1.22 -18.66 9.70
CA SER A 24 -0.17 -18.24 9.84
C SER A 24 -0.21 -16.79 10.33
N LEU A 25 -1.02 -15.98 9.65
CA LEU A 25 -1.15 -14.57 9.97
C LEU A 25 -2.62 -14.19 10.01
N LEU A 26 -2.92 -13.23 10.86
CA LEU A 26 -4.27 -12.70 11.05
C LEU A 26 -4.32 -11.28 10.51
N ILE A 27 -5.25 -11.02 9.60
CA ILE A 27 -5.46 -9.67 9.03
C ILE A 27 -6.91 -9.28 9.29
N GLY A 28 -7.10 -8.36 10.24
CA GLY A 28 -8.43 -8.00 10.73
C GLY A 28 -9.06 -9.17 11.52
N LYS A 29 -10.17 -9.73 11.04
CA LYS A 29 -10.83 -10.90 11.65
C LYS A 29 -10.61 -12.22 10.89
N GLU A 30 -9.80 -12.20 9.84
CA GLU A 30 -9.58 -13.37 8.99
C GLU A 30 -8.19 -13.95 9.19
N ARG A 31 -8.12 -15.28 9.24
CA ARG A 31 -6.88 -16.04 9.33
C ARG A 31 -6.43 -16.51 7.95
N PHE A 32 -5.14 -16.37 7.69
CA PHE A 32 -4.47 -16.82 6.48
C PHE A 32 -3.32 -17.74 6.85
N SER A 33 -3.08 -18.75 6.03
CA SER A 33 -2.01 -19.72 6.27
C SER A 33 -1.28 -20.07 4.97
N GLY A 34 0.03 -20.21 5.02
CA GLY A 34 0.85 -20.61 3.88
C GLY A 34 2.12 -21.33 4.33
N VAL A 35 2.76 -22.01 3.39
CA VAL A 35 4.09 -22.59 3.58
C VAL A 35 5.01 -21.89 2.60
N PHE A 36 6.14 -21.43 3.11
CA PHE A 36 7.02 -20.50 2.44
C PHE A 36 8.48 -20.92 2.57
N SER A 37 9.33 -20.38 1.70
CA SER A 37 10.78 -20.49 1.87
C SER A 37 11.21 -19.77 3.17
N PRO A 38 12.20 -20.27 3.92
CA PRO A 38 12.64 -19.72 5.20
C PRO A 38 13.07 -18.24 5.14
N GLU A 39 13.41 -17.71 3.97
CA GLU A 39 13.74 -16.30 3.76
C GLU A 39 12.58 -15.31 4.06
N ILE A 40 11.36 -15.82 4.30
CA ILE A 40 10.16 -15.04 4.60
C ILE A 40 10.07 -14.60 6.08
N GLU A 41 11.06 -14.88 6.92
CA GLU A 41 11.16 -14.41 8.33
C GLU A 41 11.24 -12.87 8.52
N LYS A 42 10.98 -12.07 7.50
CA LYS A 42 11.10 -10.60 7.54
C LYS A 42 9.83 -9.84 7.96
N TYR A 43 8.72 -10.53 8.22
CA TYR A 43 7.45 -9.88 8.56
C TYR A 43 7.26 -9.79 10.07
N GLU A 44 6.75 -8.66 10.55
CA GLU A 44 6.47 -8.39 11.96
C GLU A 44 4.98 -8.13 12.21
N VAL A 45 4.57 -8.26 13.47
CA VAL A 45 3.23 -7.83 13.90
C VAL A 45 3.13 -6.31 13.74
N GLY A 46 2.05 -5.86 13.10
CA GLY A 46 1.85 -4.46 12.74
C GLY A 46 2.27 -4.11 11.31
N ASP A 47 2.92 -5.00 10.57
CA ASP A 47 3.29 -4.72 9.19
C ASP A 47 2.06 -4.64 8.28
N LEU A 48 2.13 -3.74 7.30
CA LEU A 48 1.11 -3.60 6.28
C LEU A 48 1.50 -4.47 5.08
N VAL A 49 0.67 -5.47 4.79
CA VAL A 49 0.96 -6.44 3.73
C VAL A 49 -0.17 -6.55 2.72
N LYS A 50 0.22 -6.89 1.50
CA LYS A 50 -0.68 -7.33 0.43
C LYS A 50 -0.53 -8.81 0.23
N ILE A 51 -1.60 -9.54 0.45
CA ILE A 51 -1.66 -10.99 0.24
C ILE A 51 -2.51 -11.33 -0.97
N LYS A 52 -2.03 -12.27 -1.78
CA LYS A 52 -2.83 -13.02 -2.73
C LYS A 52 -3.08 -14.39 -2.12
N TYR A 53 -4.34 -14.81 -2.09
CA TYR A 53 -4.73 -16.07 -1.45
C TYR A 53 -5.82 -16.79 -2.26
N LYS A 54 -5.90 -18.10 -2.03
CA LYS A 54 -6.93 -18.99 -2.55
C LYS A 54 -7.74 -19.56 -1.38
N LYS A 55 -9.06 -19.49 -1.46
CA LYS A 55 -9.94 -20.14 -0.49
C LYS A 55 -9.98 -21.63 -0.79
N VAL A 56 -9.65 -22.46 0.19
CA VAL A 56 -9.65 -23.92 0.10
C VAL A 56 -10.48 -24.45 1.27
N GLY A 57 -11.76 -24.68 1.02
CA GLY A 57 -12.75 -24.98 2.06
C GLY A 57 -12.85 -23.83 3.07
N PHE A 58 -12.53 -24.11 4.33
CA PHE A 58 -12.54 -23.14 5.43
C PHE A 58 -11.22 -22.35 5.55
N LEU A 59 -10.16 -22.75 4.84
CA LEU A 59 -8.83 -22.15 4.96
C LEU A 59 -8.58 -21.13 3.84
N ASN A 60 -7.96 -20.00 4.20
CA ASN A 60 -7.41 -19.05 3.24
C ASN A 60 -5.92 -19.33 3.04
N LYS A 61 -5.59 -20.10 1.98
CA LYS A 61 -4.22 -20.45 1.65
C LYS A 61 -3.52 -19.28 0.95
N ILE A 62 -2.42 -18.79 1.52
CA ILE A 62 -1.64 -17.71 0.92
C ILE A 62 -0.84 -18.26 -0.26
N GLU A 63 -0.91 -17.56 -1.40
CA GLU A 63 -0.09 -17.83 -2.58
C GLU A 63 1.12 -16.92 -2.61
N THR A 64 0.91 -15.62 -2.41
CA THR A 64 1.98 -14.62 -2.36
C THR A 64 1.69 -13.57 -1.31
N ILE A 65 2.75 -13.07 -0.68
CA ILE A 65 2.72 -11.97 0.27
C ILE A 65 3.75 -10.92 -0.17
N ARG A 66 3.38 -9.64 -0.08
CA ARG A 66 4.27 -8.51 -0.35
C ARG A 66 4.13 -7.49 0.78
N LEU A 67 5.27 -7.05 1.30
CA LEU A 67 5.34 -5.94 2.24
C LEU A 67 4.99 -4.63 1.54
N ILE A 68 4.13 -3.82 2.14
CA ILE A 68 3.83 -2.45 1.71
C ILE A 68 4.57 -1.45 2.59
N ALA A 69 4.50 -1.64 3.91
CA ALA A 69 5.13 -0.76 4.89
C ALA A 69 5.42 -1.55 6.17
N THR A 70 6.57 -1.26 6.77
CA THR A 70 6.97 -1.85 8.05
C THR A 70 6.34 -1.09 9.22
N ASN A 71 5.98 -1.81 10.28
CA ASN A 71 5.62 -1.21 11.56
C ASN A 71 6.84 -0.50 12.18
N ARG A 72 8.01 -1.15 12.03
CA ARG A 72 9.36 -0.58 12.10
C ARG A 72 9.42 0.94 12.06
N GLU A 73 9.27 1.40 10.83
CA GLU A 73 9.42 2.78 10.43
C GLU A 73 8.14 3.53 10.81
N ASN A 74 6.98 3.06 10.34
CA ASN A 74 5.75 3.88 10.34
C ASN A 74 5.00 3.92 11.69
N SER A 75 5.50 3.23 12.72
CA SER A 75 4.90 3.24 14.05
C SER A 75 5.09 4.57 14.77
N ASP A 76 6.19 5.29 14.48
CA ASP A 76 6.56 6.50 15.20
C ASP A 76 5.62 7.67 14.90
N LEU A 77 5.36 8.51 15.91
CA LEU A 77 4.46 9.66 15.78
C LEU A 77 4.96 10.65 14.72
N TYR A 78 6.28 10.85 14.66
CA TYR A 78 6.90 11.71 13.67
C TYR A 78 6.70 11.20 12.25
N GLU A 79 6.87 9.88 12.02
CA GLU A 79 6.65 9.29 10.69
C GLU A 79 5.18 9.38 10.25
N ARG A 80 4.24 9.19 11.18
CA ARG A 80 2.81 9.37 10.91
C ARG A 80 2.47 10.81 10.51
N LEU A 81 3.01 11.79 11.24
CA LEU A 81 2.84 13.22 10.92
C LEU A 81 3.48 13.58 9.58
N LYS A 82 4.66 13.03 9.28
CA LYS A 82 5.35 13.21 7.99
C LYS A 82 4.51 12.64 6.84
N ASN A 83 3.96 11.43 6.97
CA ASN A 83 3.09 10.83 5.96
C ASN A 83 1.79 11.63 5.77
N LEU A 84 1.20 12.17 6.85
CA LEU A 84 0.06 13.10 6.77
C LEU A 84 0.41 14.37 6.00
N PHE A 85 1.54 14.98 6.34
CA PHE A 85 2.01 16.19 5.68
C PHE A 85 2.20 15.96 4.18
N TYR A 86 2.83 14.85 3.79
CA TYR A 86 2.98 14.49 2.38
C TYR A 86 1.64 14.26 1.69
N LEU A 87 0.69 13.57 2.33
CA LEU A 87 -0.66 13.39 1.79
C LEU A 87 -1.31 14.74 1.47
N ILE A 88 -1.28 15.68 2.43
CA ILE A 88 -1.85 17.02 2.27
C ILE A 88 -1.14 17.79 1.15
N MET A 89 0.20 17.78 1.13
CA MET A 89 1.01 18.40 0.08
C MET A 89 0.65 17.88 -1.32
N PHE A 90 0.57 16.55 -1.49
CA PHE A 90 0.24 15.97 -2.79
C PHE A 90 -1.22 16.21 -3.20
N LEU A 91 -2.15 16.36 -2.25
CA LEU A 91 -3.52 16.79 -2.54
C LEU A 91 -3.55 18.21 -3.10
N TYR A 92 -2.86 19.15 -2.46
CA TYR A 92 -2.74 20.52 -2.98
C TYR A 92 -2.06 20.56 -4.36
N PHE A 93 -1.01 19.77 -4.55
CA PHE A 93 -0.34 19.66 -5.85
C PHE A 93 -1.26 19.08 -6.94
N SER A 94 -2.12 18.11 -6.59
CA SER A 94 -3.12 17.56 -7.52
C SER A 94 -4.13 18.62 -7.93
N LEU A 95 -4.62 19.44 -6.99
CA LEU A 95 -5.52 20.57 -7.28
C LEU A 95 -4.86 21.60 -8.22
N PHE A 96 -3.57 21.89 -8.00
CA PHE A 96 -2.80 22.75 -8.88
C PHE A 96 -2.72 22.21 -10.31
N LEU A 97 -2.43 20.91 -10.49
CA LEU A 97 -2.41 20.28 -11.83
C LEU A 97 -3.78 20.34 -12.51
N VAL A 98 -4.87 20.13 -11.78
CA VAL A 98 -6.24 20.29 -12.31
C VAL A 98 -6.47 21.72 -12.78
N MET A 99 -5.98 22.72 -12.04
CA MET A 99 -6.05 24.12 -12.44
C MET A 99 -5.27 24.35 -13.74
N VAL A 100 -4.04 23.83 -13.88
CA VAL A 100 -3.24 23.92 -15.11
C VAL A 100 -4.00 23.33 -16.31
N ILE A 101 -4.64 22.17 -16.14
CA ILE A 101 -5.47 21.55 -17.19
C ILE A 101 -6.66 22.45 -17.54
N TYR A 102 -7.37 22.98 -16.54
CA TYR A 102 -8.52 23.86 -16.74
C TYR A 102 -8.15 25.13 -17.52
N TYR A 103 -7.10 25.84 -17.11
CA TYR A 103 -6.69 27.07 -17.80
C TYR A 103 -6.06 26.80 -19.17
N GLY A 104 -5.25 25.74 -19.29
CA GLY A 104 -4.55 25.38 -20.53
C GLY A 104 -5.44 24.80 -21.63
N VAL A 105 -6.57 24.15 -21.26
CA VAL A 105 -7.51 23.56 -22.21
C VAL A 105 -8.77 24.42 -22.38
N LEU A 106 -9.41 24.81 -21.28
CA LEU A 106 -10.77 25.37 -21.30
C LEU A 106 -10.80 26.87 -21.57
N LYS A 107 -9.80 27.63 -21.10
CA LYS A 107 -9.83 29.10 -21.13
C LYS A 107 -9.11 29.70 -22.32
N ASN A 108 -7.89 29.24 -22.62
CA ASN A 108 -7.06 29.78 -23.70
C ASN A 108 -6.47 28.62 -24.52
N PHE A 109 -7.28 28.01 -25.39
CA PHE A 109 -6.83 26.87 -26.19
C PHE A 109 -5.68 27.29 -27.12
N SER A 110 -4.52 26.66 -26.94
CA SER A 110 -3.31 26.83 -27.74
C SER A 110 -2.61 25.48 -27.86
N ILE A 111 -1.86 25.26 -28.94
CA ILE A 111 -1.07 24.03 -29.14
C ILE A 111 -0.13 23.80 -27.95
N ILE A 112 0.50 24.87 -27.45
CA ILE A 112 1.38 24.82 -26.27
C ILE A 112 0.57 24.45 -25.01
N GLY A 113 -0.63 25.01 -24.84
CA GLY A 113 -1.54 24.69 -23.74
C GLY A 113 -2.01 23.24 -23.76
N ALA A 114 -2.29 22.69 -24.94
CA ALA A 114 -2.67 21.29 -25.10
C ALA A 114 -1.53 20.32 -24.75
N ILE A 115 -0.29 20.62 -25.15
CA ILE A 115 0.90 19.84 -24.79
C ILE A 115 1.12 19.88 -23.27
N LEU A 116 1.02 21.06 -22.66
CA LEU A 116 1.13 21.23 -21.20
C LEU A 116 0.03 20.48 -20.45
N ALA A 117 -1.20 20.49 -20.96
CA ALA A 117 -2.31 19.76 -20.37
C ALA A 117 -2.11 18.24 -20.44
N LEU A 118 -1.61 17.70 -21.56
CA LEU A 118 -1.25 16.28 -21.66
C LEU A 118 -0.17 15.89 -20.65
N CYS A 119 0.88 16.70 -20.51
CA CYS A 119 1.90 16.50 -19.48
C CYS A 119 1.30 16.56 -18.06
N ALA A 120 0.42 17.53 -17.80
CA ALA A 120 -0.23 17.69 -16.50
C ALA A 120 -1.15 16.51 -16.17
N VAL A 121 -1.90 15.96 -17.14
CA VAL A 121 -2.71 14.75 -16.96
C VAL A 121 -1.84 13.53 -16.65
N TRP A 122 -0.72 13.38 -17.35
CA TRP A 122 0.22 12.30 -17.08
C TRP A 122 0.83 12.40 -15.67
N LEU A 123 1.26 13.60 -15.26
CA LEU A 123 1.73 13.86 -13.89
C LEU A 123 0.63 13.67 -12.84
N LEU A 124 -0.61 14.06 -13.13
CA LEU A 124 -1.72 13.87 -12.20
C LEU A 124 -1.94 12.37 -11.93
N ASN A 125 -1.86 11.53 -12.96
CA ASN A 125 -2.00 10.07 -12.82
C ASN A 125 -0.89 9.43 -11.97
N THR A 126 0.34 9.96 -12.01
CA THR A 126 1.43 9.47 -11.14
C THR A 126 1.24 9.96 -9.69
N VAL A 127 0.91 11.24 -9.50
CA VAL A 127 0.66 11.83 -8.18
C VAL A 127 -0.50 11.15 -7.48
N VAL A 128 -1.62 10.92 -8.15
CA VAL A 128 -2.80 10.24 -7.57
C VAL A 128 -2.44 8.83 -7.07
N ARG A 129 -1.59 8.10 -7.79
CA ARG A 129 -1.09 6.79 -7.32
C ARG A 129 -0.24 6.91 -6.06
N VAL A 130 0.63 7.91 -5.98
CA VAL A 130 1.45 8.17 -4.78
C VAL A 130 0.56 8.55 -3.60
N VAL A 131 -0.39 9.47 -3.79
CA VAL A 131 -1.39 9.87 -2.78
C VAL A 131 -2.15 8.65 -2.27
N TYR A 132 -2.60 7.77 -3.17
CA TYR A 132 -3.32 6.55 -2.80
C TYR A 132 -2.49 5.64 -1.90
N TYR A 133 -1.21 5.40 -2.22
CA TYR A 133 -0.33 4.57 -1.38
C TYR A 133 -0.05 5.22 -0.02
N GLN A 134 0.23 6.53 -0.01
CA GLN A 134 0.45 7.28 1.23
C GLN A 134 -0.79 7.30 2.12
N PHE A 135 -1.98 7.51 1.53
CA PHE A 135 -3.26 7.41 2.22
C PHE A 135 -3.48 6.02 2.82
N LEU A 136 -3.16 4.98 2.06
CA LEU A 136 -3.31 3.61 2.50
C LEU A 136 -2.41 3.33 3.71
N ILE A 137 -1.14 3.72 3.67
CA ILE A 137 -0.23 3.64 4.82
C ILE A 137 -0.80 4.42 6.01
N PHE A 138 -1.11 5.71 5.82
CA PHE A 138 -1.64 6.60 6.86
C PHE A 138 -2.88 6.00 7.54
N ARG A 139 -3.85 5.50 6.76
CA ARG A 139 -5.08 4.91 7.27
C ARG A 139 -4.82 3.69 8.17
N TYR A 140 -3.93 2.78 7.75
CA TYR A 140 -3.69 1.53 8.47
C TYR A 140 -2.82 1.69 9.73
N PHE A 141 -2.02 2.75 9.83
CA PHE A 141 -1.18 3.01 11.00
C PHE A 141 -1.84 3.91 12.06
N ILE A 142 -2.85 4.71 11.71
CA ILE A 142 -3.55 5.58 12.67
C ILE A 142 -4.86 5.00 13.17
N PHE A 143 -5.64 4.34 12.30
CA PHE A 143 -6.96 3.80 12.67
C PHE A 143 -6.97 2.28 12.92
N GLY A 144 -5.80 1.63 12.86
CA GLY A 144 -5.64 0.17 12.94
C GLY A 144 -5.02 -0.32 14.24
#